data_AF-A0A7W1K9N7-F1
#
_entry.id   AF-A0A7W1K9N7-F1
#
_cell.length_a   1.000
_cell.length_b   1.000
_cell.length_c   1.000
_cell.angle_alpha   90.00
_cell.angle_beta   90.00
_cell.angle_gamma   90.00
#
_symmetry.space_group_name_H-M   'P 1'
#
loop_
_entity.id
_entity.type
_entity.pdbx_description
1 polymer ?
#
loop_
_entity_poly.entity_id
_entity_poly.type
_entity_poly.pdbx_seq_one_letter_code
_entity_poly.pdbx_strand_id
1 'polypeptide(L)'
;MQRVALAYEIKHSRRRLIDAIVTEVDRGRQPSPMLGALARLDFPLVITTNYDQLFERALRDAGKQPRVSVYRPSDDPTTDFEDESAQSPVLYKLHGDIAQRESLVVTDEDYIQFVLRMNDKDPYDPIPLSLKHYLKRWTTLFIGYSLLDYNLRLLFMTLRWRVDPARVPETYSVDLRPDELIVDVWQSQRRYVTFVADDVWSFVPALYEAVRNEELSP
;
A
#
# COMPACT_ATOMS: atom_id res chain seq x y z
N MET A 1 0.19 1.46 17.49
CA MET A 1 0.87 0.19 17.16
C MET A 1 2.40 0.33 17.24
N GLN A 2 3.02 1.26 16.51
CA GLN A 2 4.48 1.39 16.42
C GLN A 2 5.20 1.65 17.76
N ARG A 3 4.67 2.54 18.62
CA ARG A 3 5.19 2.73 20.00
C ARG A 3 5.17 1.47 20.87
N VAL A 4 4.15 0.63 20.69
CA VAL A 4 4.03 -0.66 21.42
C VAL A 4 5.06 -1.66 20.87
N ALA A 5 5.25 -1.67 19.54
CA ALA A 5 6.27 -2.49 18.91
C ALA A 5 7.69 -2.09 19.37
N LEU A 6 8.00 -0.79 19.42
CA LEU A 6 9.29 -0.29 19.91
C LEU A 6 9.52 -0.68 21.39
N ALA A 7 8.51 -0.52 22.25
CA ALA A 7 8.60 -0.94 23.64
C ALA A 7 8.85 -2.46 23.78
N TYR A 8 8.18 -3.27 22.96
CA TYR A 8 8.37 -4.73 22.95
C TYR A 8 9.77 -5.11 22.46
N GLU A 9 10.27 -4.45 21.40
CA GLU A 9 11.61 -4.67 20.85
C GLU A 9 12.69 -4.38 21.90
N ILE A 10 12.61 -3.22 22.57
CA ILE A 10 13.55 -2.83 23.64
C ILE A 10 13.52 -3.85 24.79
N LYS A 11 12.33 -4.33 25.17
CA LYS A 11 12.16 -5.25 26.30
C LYS A 11 12.60 -6.68 25.97
N HIS A 12 12.54 -7.10 24.72
CA HIS A 12 12.71 -8.50 24.34
C HIS A 12 13.78 -8.74 23.27
N SER A 13 13.56 -8.22 22.06
CA SER A 13 14.48 -8.21 20.90
C SER A 13 13.67 -8.06 19.62
N ARG A 14 14.29 -7.51 18.57
CA ARG A 14 13.71 -7.44 17.22
C ARG A 14 13.25 -8.82 16.72
N ARG A 15 14.07 -9.85 16.90
CA ARG A 15 13.73 -11.23 16.49
C ARG A 15 12.39 -11.68 17.07
N ARG A 16 12.18 -11.50 18.39
CA ARG A 16 10.93 -11.89 19.04
C ARG A 16 9.74 -11.04 18.60
N LEU A 17 9.94 -9.76 18.30
CA LEU A 17 8.90 -8.91 17.74
C LEU A 17 8.45 -9.44 16.38
N ILE A 18 9.41 -9.71 15.49
CA ILE A 18 9.14 -10.24 14.16
C ILE A 18 8.49 -11.63 14.24
N ASP A 19 8.97 -12.52 15.10
CA ASP A 19 8.37 -13.85 15.29
C ASP A 19 6.90 -13.75 15.75
N ALA A 20 6.59 -12.82 16.66
CA ALA A 20 5.23 -12.57 17.11
C ALA A 20 4.33 -12.06 15.97
N ILE A 21 4.85 -11.14 15.14
CA ILE A 21 4.11 -10.61 13.98
C ILE A 21 3.85 -11.73 12.98
N VAL A 22 4.87 -12.48 12.58
CA VAL A 22 4.73 -13.60 11.64
C VAL A 22 3.70 -14.60 12.17
N THR A 23 3.74 -14.93 13.46
CA THR A 23 2.79 -15.87 14.08
C THR A 23 1.36 -15.35 14.08
N GLU A 24 1.12 -14.05 14.27
CA GLU A 24 -0.22 -13.46 14.28
C GLU A 24 -0.80 -13.29 12.87
N VAL A 25 0.08 -12.95 11.93
CA VAL A 25 -0.27 -12.67 10.54
C VAL A 25 -0.48 -13.96 9.75
N ASP A 26 0.37 -14.98 9.94
CA ASP A 26 0.35 -16.24 9.21
C ASP A 26 -0.54 -17.33 9.85
N ARG A 27 -1.64 -16.94 10.51
CA ARG A 27 -2.59 -17.87 11.17
C ARG A 27 -3.48 -18.67 10.20
N GLY A 28 -2.99 -19.01 9.02
CA GLY A 28 -3.79 -19.72 8.00
C GLY A 28 -5.00 -18.91 7.51
N ARG A 29 -4.90 -17.56 7.55
CA ARG A 29 -5.96 -16.67 7.09
C ARG A 29 -6.19 -16.83 5.59
N GLN A 30 -7.45 -16.83 5.18
CA GLN A 30 -7.86 -16.84 3.77
C GLN A 30 -8.15 -15.43 3.28
N PRO A 31 -7.92 -15.14 1.98
CA PRO A 31 -8.30 -13.85 1.42
C PRO A 31 -9.80 -13.60 1.61
N SER A 32 -10.17 -12.37 1.95
CA SER A 32 -11.59 -12.01 2.07
C SER A 32 -12.24 -11.92 0.68
N PRO A 33 -13.59 -11.99 0.60
CA PRO A 33 -14.30 -11.76 -0.66
C PRO A 33 -13.95 -10.40 -1.29
N MET A 34 -13.69 -9.37 -0.48
CA MET A 34 -13.27 -8.04 -0.96
C MET A 34 -11.89 -8.08 -1.63
N LEU A 35 -10.92 -8.81 -1.05
CA LEU A 35 -9.62 -9.01 -1.71
C LEU A 35 -9.79 -9.80 -3.01
N GLY A 36 -10.66 -10.80 -3.03
CA GLY A 36 -10.99 -11.56 -4.24
C GLY A 36 -11.65 -10.71 -5.34
N ALA A 37 -12.51 -9.78 -4.97
CA ALA A 37 -13.11 -8.81 -5.90
C ALA A 37 -12.05 -7.87 -6.47
N LEU A 38 -11.23 -7.25 -5.61
CA LEU A 38 -10.14 -6.36 -6.03
C LEU A 38 -9.10 -7.08 -6.89
N ALA A 39 -8.76 -8.32 -6.56
CA ALA A 39 -7.82 -9.13 -7.34
C ALA A 39 -8.32 -9.42 -8.76
N ARG A 40 -9.64 -9.58 -8.91
CA ARG A 40 -10.31 -9.75 -10.19
C ARG A 40 -10.48 -8.44 -10.96
N LEU A 41 -10.15 -7.26 -10.43
CA LEU A 41 -10.13 -6.00 -11.20
C LEU A 41 -8.79 -5.81 -11.92
N ASP A 42 -8.79 -5.05 -13.03
CA ASP A 42 -7.62 -4.91 -13.92
C ASP A 42 -6.59 -3.87 -13.43
N PHE A 43 -6.24 -3.92 -12.14
CA PHE A 43 -5.17 -3.10 -11.58
C PHE A 43 -3.79 -3.65 -11.97
N PRO A 44 -2.99 -2.94 -12.79
CA PRO A 44 -1.66 -3.41 -13.19
C PRO A 44 -0.60 -3.21 -12.10
N LEU A 45 -0.86 -2.30 -11.15
CA LEU A 45 0.03 -2.00 -10.04
C LEU A 45 -0.80 -1.86 -8.76
N VAL A 46 -0.39 -2.55 -7.71
CA VAL A 46 -0.95 -2.42 -6.36
C VAL A 46 0.16 -2.15 -5.38
N ILE A 47 -0.08 -1.21 -4.46
CA ILE A 47 0.84 -0.85 -3.39
C ILE A 47 0.17 -1.19 -2.07
N THR A 48 0.86 -1.88 -1.18
CA THR A 48 0.33 -2.24 0.14
C THR A 48 1.33 -2.00 1.26
N THR A 49 0.82 -1.67 2.44
CA THR A 49 1.59 -1.64 3.70
C THR A 49 1.35 -2.89 4.54
N ASN A 50 0.56 -3.86 4.05
CA ASN A 50 0.29 -5.10 4.76
C ASN A 50 1.46 -6.07 4.65
N TYR A 51 1.75 -6.76 5.75
CA TYR A 51 2.85 -7.73 5.82
C TYR A 51 2.45 -9.12 5.30
N ASP A 52 1.16 -9.47 5.38
CA ASP A 52 0.61 -10.77 4.97
C ASP A 52 0.68 -11.00 3.45
N GLN A 53 0.42 -12.25 3.03
CA GLN A 53 0.40 -12.65 1.63
C GLN A 53 -1.03 -12.90 1.08
N LEU A 54 -2.06 -12.28 1.68
CA LEU A 54 -3.46 -12.56 1.33
C LEU A 54 -3.81 -12.04 -0.06
N PHE A 55 -3.31 -10.87 -0.45
CA PHE A 55 -3.65 -10.30 -1.74
C PHE A 55 -2.91 -10.99 -2.90
N GLU A 56 -1.70 -11.46 -2.66
CA GLU A 56 -0.93 -12.33 -3.55
C GLU A 56 -1.69 -13.61 -3.84
N ARG A 57 -2.26 -14.22 -2.80
CA ARG A 57 -3.13 -15.40 -2.95
C ARG A 57 -4.37 -15.05 -3.74
N ALA A 58 -5.07 -13.98 -3.40
CA ALA A 58 -6.27 -13.54 -4.12
C ALA A 58 -6.01 -13.29 -5.63
N LEU A 59 -4.87 -12.69 -5.98
CA LEU A 59 -4.45 -12.48 -7.37
C LEU A 59 -4.22 -13.81 -8.09
N ARG A 60 -3.56 -14.78 -7.45
CA ARG A 60 -3.36 -16.12 -8.03
C ARG A 60 -4.67 -16.89 -8.17
N ASP A 61 -5.56 -16.80 -7.18
CA ASP A 61 -6.89 -17.42 -7.20
C ASP A 61 -7.76 -16.83 -8.32
N ALA A 62 -7.55 -15.54 -8.65
CA ALA A 62 -8.13 -14.88 -9.81
C ALA A 62 -7.45 -15.21 -11.15
N GLY A 63 -6.49 -16.15 -11.17
CA GLY A 63 -5.80 -16.60 -12.38
C GLY A 63 -4.67 -15.67 -12.86
N LYS A 64 -4.21 -14.72 -12.04
CA LYS A 64 -3.15 -13.76 -12.39
C LYS A 64 -1.77 -14.23 -11.93
N GLN A 65 -0.73 -13.64 -12.49
CA GLN A 65 0.67 -13.92 -12.17
C GLN A 65 1.34 -12.72 -11.51
N PRO A 66 1.06 -12.44 -10.22
CA PRO A 66 1.58 -11.25 -9.57
C PRO A 66 3.10 -11.32 -9.38
N ARG A 67 3.78 -10.21 -9.69
CA ARG A 67 5.19 -10.00 -9.35
C ARG A 67 5.28 -9.20 -8.06
N VAL A 68 5.79 -9.83 -7.00
CA VAL A 68 5.92 -9.19 -5.69
C VAL A 68 7.28 -8.49 -5.61
N SER A 69 7.24 -7.18 -5.38
CA SER A 69 8.42 -6.38 -5.05
C SER A 69 8.27 -5.86 -3.64
N VAL A 70 9.36 -5.89 -2.88
CA VAL A 70 9.34 -5.63 -1.43
C VAL A 70 10.41 -4.60 -1.12
N TYR A 71 10.09 -3.65 -0.25
CA TYR A 71 11.08 -2.75 0.33
C TYR A 71 12.26 -3.56 0.92
N ARG A 72 13.50 -3.12 0.69
CA ARG A 72 14.68 -3.72 1.31
C ARG A 72 15.47 -2.67 2.11
N PRO A 73 15.61 -2.85 3.43
CA PRO A 73 16.45 -2.00 4.27
C PRO A 73 17.95 -2.34 4.11
N SER A 74 18.47 -2.31 2.88
CA SER A 74 19.89 -2.48 2.57
C SER A 74 20.43 -1.36 1.67
N ASP A 75 21.74 -1.16 1.66
CA ASP A 75 22.43 -0.22 0.76
C ASP A 75 22.53 -0.72 -0.69
N ASP A 76 21.86 -1.83 -1.01
CA ASP A 76 21.83 -2.36 -2.36
C ASP A 76 20.92 -1.49 -3.25
N PRO A 77 21.21 -1.44 -4.57
CA PRO A 77 20.32 -0.81 -5.53
C PRO A 77 18.90 -1.39 -5.47
N THR A 78 17.90 -0.52 -5.43
CA THR A 78 16.49 -0.89 -5.53
C THR A 78 16.21 -1.52 -6.89
N THR A 79 15.64 -2.71 -6.86
CA THR A 79 15.23 -3.42 -8.08
C THR A 79 14.01 -2.74 -8.68
N ASP A 80 14.15 -2.23 -9.91
CA ASP A 80 13.03 -1.67 -10.66
C ASP A 80 12.17 -2.75 -11.32
N PHE A 81 10.99 -2.37 -11.78
CA PHE A 81 10.09 -3.26 -12.51
C PHE A 81 9.53 -2.58 -13.75
N GLU A 82 9.28 -3.37 -14.79
CA GLU A 82 8.71 -2.92 -16.07
C GLU A 82 7.68 -3.95 -16.55
N ASP A 83 6.88 -3.62 -17.57
CA ASP A 83 5.90 -4.52 -18.21
C ASP A 83 4.79 -5.03 -17.28
N GLU A 84 4.35 -4.22 -16.32
CA GLU A 84 3.18 -4.54 -15.51
C GLU A 84 1.88 -4.50 -16.34
N SER A 85 0.99 -5.47 -16.08
CA SER A 85 -0.27 -5.60 -16.80
C SER A 85 -1.36 -6.15 -15.89
N ALA A 86 -2.61 -6.09 -16.33
CA ALA A 86 -3.73 -6.67 -15.59
C ALA A 86 -3.54 -8.18 -15.31
N GLN A 87 -2.88 -8.90 -16.22
CA GLN A 87 -2.63 -10.34 -16.10
C GLN A 87 -1.37 -10.66 -15.28
N SER A 88 -0.37 -9.78 -15.31
CA SER A 88 0.89 -9.88 -14.54
C SER A 88 1.11 -8.59 -13.73
N PRO A 89 0.28 -8.35 -12.68
CA PRO A 89 0.34 -7.11 -11.94
C PRO A 89 1.56 -7.08 -11.03
N VAL A 90 2.07 -5.88 -10.76
CA VAL A 90 3.10 -5.68 -9.73
C VAL A 90 2.42 -5.40 -8.41
N LEU A 91 2.79 -6.16 -7.37
CA LEU A 91 2.43 -5.88 -5.99
C LEU A 91 3.66 -5.37 -5.25
N TYR A 92 3.67 -4.08 -4.92
CA TYR A 92 4.76 -3.45 -4.18
C TYR A 92 4.43 -3.31 -2.69
N LYS A 93 5.24 -3.93 -1.82
CA LYS A 93 5.03 -3.97 -0.36
C LYS A 93 5.97 -2.99 0.34
N LEU A 94 5.44 -1.85 0.73
CA LEU A 94 6.19 -0.73 1.31
C LEU A 94 6.80 -1.05 2.68
N HIS A 95 6.07 -1.79 3.51
CA HIS A 95 6.51 -2.10 4.87
C HIS A 95 7.12 -3.50 5.01
N GLY A 96 7.47 -4.13 3.89
CA GLY A 96 8.05 -5.46 3.89
C GLY A 96 7.04 -6.60 3.75
N ASP A 97 7.56 -7.81 3.83
CA ASP A 97 6.83 -9.07 3.72
C ASP A 97 7.26 -10.03 4.84
N ILE A 98 6.31 -10.74 5.46
CA ILE A 98 6.61 -11.73 6.50
C ILE A 98 7.56 -12.86 6.03
N ALA A 99 7.59 -13.15 4.72
CA ALA A 99 8.51 -14.10 4.12
C ALA A 99 9.95 -13.55 3.96
N GLN A 100 10.11 -12.21 3.99
CA GLN A 100 11.40 -11.51 3.97
C GLN A 100 11.53 -10.72 5.27
N ARG A 101 11.74 -11.40 6.39
CA ARG A 101 11.65 -10.84 7.76
C ARG A 101 12.46 -9.56 7.98
N GLU A 102 13.62 -9.46 7.34
CA GLU A 102 14.52 -8.31 7.36
C GLU A 102 13.90 -7.05 6.74
N SER A 103 12.95 -7.19 5.82
CA SER A 103 12.26 -6.08 5.14
C SER A 103 11.24 -5.34 6.01
N LEU A 104 10.89 -5.88 7.17
CA LEU A 104 9.74 -5.42 7.93
C LEU A 104 9.98 -4.04 8.57
N VAL A 105 9.11 -3.09 8.22
CA VAL A 105 9.03 -1.76 8.82
C VAL A 105 7.94 -1.77 9.89
N VAL A 106 8.33 -1.82 11.17
CA VAL A 106 7.39 -2.10 12.27
C VAL A 106 7.46 -1.04 13.37
N THR A 107 8.66 -0.66 13.77
CA THR A 107 8.88 0.32 14.85
C THR A 107 8.84 1.75 14.31
N ASP A 108 8.70 2.71 15.22
CA ASP A 108 8.82 4.14 14.86
C ASP A 108 10.19 4.43 14.22
N GLU A 109 11.26 3.81 14.72
CA GLU A 109 12.61 3.93 14.18
C GLU A 109 12.73 3.35 12.77
N ASP A 110 12.17 2.15 12.52
CA ASP A 110 12.15 1.57 11.16
C ASP A 110 11.47 2.51 10.17
N TYR A 111 10.34 3.12 10.59
CA TYR A 111 9.57 4.02 9.75
C TYR A 111 10.33 5.32 9.46
N ILE A 112 10.99 5.90 10.47
CA ILE A 112 11.86 7.07 10.29
C ILE A 112 12.98 6.75 9.30
N GLN A 113 13.69 5.63 9.47
CA GLN A 113 14.76 5.21 8.56
C GLN A 113 14.24 5.02 7.14
N PHE A 114 13.08 4.38 6.98
CA PHE A 114 12.43 4.22 5.68
C PHE A 114 12.16 5.56 4.99
N VAL A 115 11.57 6.53 5.69
CA VAL A 115 11.29 7.87 5.12
C VAL A 115 12.56 8.64 4.80
N LEU A 116 13.61 8.52 5.63
CA LEU A 116 14.90 9.16 5.34
C LEU A 116 15.49 8.65 4.03
N ARG A 117 15.45 7.33 3.81
CA ARG A 117 15.97 6.68 2.60
C ARG A 117 15.21 7.05 1.32
N MET A 118 13.95 7.45 1.40
CA MET A 118 13.21 8.01 0.25
C MET A 118 13.82 9.32 -0.29
N ASN A 119 14.82 9.90 0.38
CA ASN A 119 15.60 11.03 -0.13
C ASN A 119 16.94 10.61 -0.76
N ASP A 120 17.30 9.34 -0.71
CA ASP A 120 18.51 8.84 -1.36
C ASP A 120 18.43 9.04 -2.88
N LYS A 121 19.60 9.11 -3.52
CA LYS A 121 19.66 9.21 -4.98
C LYS A 121 19.37 7.85 -5.59
N ASP A 122 18.69 7.84 -6.73
CA ASP A 122 18.56 6.62 -7.52
C ASP A 122 19.97 6.07 -7.86
N PRO A 123 20.19 4.75 -7.78
CA PRO A 123 19.21 3.68 -7.58
C PRO A 123 18.99 3.25 -6.11
N TYR A 124 19.42 4.03 -5.12
CA TYR A 124 19.38 3.67 -3.69
C TYR A 124 18.10 4.09 -2.96
N ASP A 125 17.28 4.95 -3.59
CA ASP A 125 15.95 5.25 -3.10
C ASP A 125 15.12 3.96 -3.04
N PRO A 126 14.49 3.63 -1.90
CA PRO A 126 13.75 2.39 -1.73
C PRO A 126 12.55 2.27 -2.66
N ILE A 127 12.05 3.37 -3.20
CA ILE A 127 10.90 3.42 -4.11
C ILE A 127 11.40 3.26 -5.55
N PRO A 128 10.99 2.19 -6.27
CA PRO A 128 11.37 1.96 -7.66
C PRO A 128 11.06 3.15 -8.57
N LEU A 129 11.91 3.38 -9.57
CA LEU A 129 11.74 4.49 -10.52
C LEU A 129 10.42 4.35 -11.30
N SER A 130 10.07 3.14 -11.73
CA SER A 130 8.78 2.87 -12.38
C SER A 130 7.60 3.17 -11.47
N LEU A 131 7.69 2.85 -10.18
CA LEU A 131 6.64 3.18 -9.21
C LEU A 131 6.41 4.70 -9.13
N LYS A 132 7.50 5.48 -9.01
CA LYS A 132 7.43 6.95 -9.02
C LYS A 132 6.87 7.48 -10.34
N HIS A 133 7.20 6.84 -11.46
CA HIS A 133 6.72 7.20 -12.79
C HIS A 133 5.19 6.99 -12.93
N TYR A 134 4.65 5.88 -12.43
CA TYR A 134 3.23 5.57 -12.49
C TYR A 134 2.40 6.44 -11.56
N LEU A 135 2.86 6.69 -10.33
CA LEU A 135 2.18 7.60 -9.39
C LEU A 135 2.06 9.05 -9.90
N LYS A 136 2.89 9.42 -10.89
CA LYS A 136 2.82 10.72 -11.58
C LYS A 136 1.80 10.77 -12.71
N ARG A 137 1.33 9.64 -13.22
CA ARG A 137 0.53 9.57 -14.45
C ARG A 137 -0.79 8.84 -14.30
N TRP A 138 -0.88 7.89 -13.38
CA TRP A 138 -2.02 7.02 -13.23
C TRP A 138 -2.94 7.47 -12.11
N THR A 139 -4.24 7.33 -12.35
CA THR A 139 -5.26 7.49 -11.33
C THR A 139 -5.00 6.51 -10.19
N THR A 140 -5.06 6.99 -8.96
CA THR A 140 -4.78 6.19 -7.76
C THR A 140 -6.04 6.06 -6.91
N LEU A 141 -6.27 4.85 -6.38
CA LEU A 141 -7.39 4.55 -5.50
C LEU A 141 -6.87 3.99 -4.17
N PHE A 142 -7.19 4.67 -3.06
CA PHE A 142 -6.88 4.22 -1.71
C PHE A 142 -8.09 3.51 -1.10
N ILE A 143 -7.88 2.29 -0.60
CA ILE A 143 -8.89 1.44 0.04
C ILE A 143 -8.31 0.89 1.34
N GLY A 144 -9.11 0.87 2.41
CA GLY A 144 -8.71 0.31 3.69
C GLY A 144 -7.73 1.18 4.47
N TYR A 145 -7.60 2.45 4.08
CA TYR A 145 -6.77 3.44 4.75
C TYR A 145 -7.63 4.57 5.29
N SER A 146 -7.27 5.07 6.47
CA SER A 146 -7.74 6.38 6.91
C SER A 146 -6.61 7.38 6.78
N LEU A 147 -6.85 8.46 6.03
CA LEU A 147 -5.91 9.58 5.94
C LEU A 147 -5.80 10.34 7.27
N LEU A 148 -6.52 9.94 8.34
CA LEU A 148 -6.21 10.37 9.70
C LEU A 148 -4.80 9.96 10.13
N ASP A 149 -4.31 8.79 9.66
CA ASP A 149 -2.97 8.32 9.98
C ASP A 149 -1.92 9.28 9.39
N TYR A 150 -1.15 9.91 10.29
CA TYR A 150 -0.09 10.83 9.94
C TYR A 150 1.00 10.16 9.11
N ASN A 151 1.37 8.91 9.42
CA ASN A 151 2.43 8.20 8.71
C ASN A 151 2.02 7.92 7.26
N LEU A 152 0.76 7.56 7.03
CA LEU A 152 0.28 7.34 5.68
C LEU A 152 0.23 8.66 4.89
N ARG A 153 -0.26 9.74 5.50
CA ARG A 153 -0.21 11.07 4.88
C ARG A 153 1.22 11.48 4.54
N LEU A 154 2.16 11.30 5.46
CA LEU A 154 3.57 11.62 5.25
C LEU A 154 4.12 10.79 4.08
N LEU A 155 3.88 9.48 4.05
CA LEU A 155 4.29 8.61 2.96
C LEU A 155 3.74 9.08 1.61
N PHE A 156 2.45 9.39 1.54
CA PHE A 156 1.83 9.90 0.30
C PHE A 156 2.40 11.25 -0.10
N MET A 157 2.60 12.16 0.85
CA MET A 157 3.28 13.42 0.58
C MET A 157 4.68 13.19 0.04
N THR A 158 5.48 12.29 0.62
CA THR A 158 6.85 12.01 0.17
C THR A 158 6.86 11.39 -1.23
N LEU A 159 5.99 10.42 -1.49
CA LEU A 159 5.84 9.81 -2.82
C LEU A 159 5.42 10.83 -3.88
N ARG A 160 4.63 11.84 -3.48
CA ARG A 160 4.08 12.84 -4.41
C ARG A 160 4.73 14.21 -4.37
N TRP A 161 5.69 14.45 -3.48
CA TRP A 161 6.33 15.76 -3.29
C TRP A 161 6.93 16.26 -4.61
N ARG A 162 7.49 15.35 -5.41
CA ARG A 162 8.13 15.66 -6.70
C ARG A 162 7.17 15.65 -7.89
N VAL A 163 5.86 15.77 -7.66
CA VAL A 163 4.82 15.86 -8.69
C VAL A 163 4.30 17.28 -8.75
N ASP A 164 4.33 17.87 -9.94
CA ASP A 164 3.71 19.17 -10.19
C ASP A 164 2.21 19.08 -9.88
N PRO A 165 1.66 19.90 -8.95
CA PRO A 165 0.24 19.91 -8.62
C PRO A 165 -0.68 20.03 -9.84
N ALA A 166 -0.24 20.68 -10.92
CA ALA A 166 -1.03 20.82 -12.14
C ALA A 166 -1.09 19.55 -13.01
N ARG A 167 -0.25 18.55 -12.72
CA ARG A 167 -0.13 17.29 -13.47
C ARG A 167 -0.44 16.06 -12.63
N VAL A 168 -0.95 16.27 -11.43
CA VAL A 168 -1.38 15.22 -10.52
C VAL A 168 -2.58 14.50 -11.15
N PRO A 169 -2.49 13.20 -11.48
CA PRO A 169 -3.66 12.42 -11.86
C PRO A 169 -4.67 12.37 -10.72
N GLU A 170 -5.93 12.13 -11.08
CA GLU A 170 -7.01 11.99 -10.11
C GLU A 170 -6.67 10.94 -9.06
N THR A 171 -6.99 11.24 -7.81
CA THR A 171 -6.68 10.37 -6.68
C THR A 171 -7.90 10.28 -5.80
N TYR A 172 -8.34 9.07 -5.52
CA TYR A 172 -9.55 8.78 -4.76
C TYR A 172 -9.18 8.07 -3.46
N SER A 173 -9.85 8.42 -2.37
CA SER A 173 -9.72 7.71 -1.09
C SER A 173 -11.09 7.32 -0.58
N VAL A 174 -11.29 6.03 -0.35
CA VAL A 174 -12.52 5.49 0.24
C VAL A 174 -12.37 5.51 1.75
N ASP A 175 -13.15 6.35 2.41
CA ASP A 175 -13.16 6.49 3.86
C ASP A 175 -14.61 6.51 4.35
N LEU A 176 -14.96 5.68 5.33
CA LEU A 176 -16.31 5.61 5.86
C LEU A 176 -16.76 6.95 6.46
N ARG A 177 -15.84 7.66 7.12
CA ARG A 177 -16.10 8.95 7.78
C ARG A 177 -14.85 9.82 7.69
N PRO A 178 -14.60 10.46 6.54
CA PRO A 178 -13.44 11.31 6.39
C PRO A 178 -13.58 12.53 7.31
N ASP A 179 -12.48 12.86 8.00
CA ASP A 179 -12.44 14.02 8.89
C ASP A 179 -12.57 15.33 8.09
N GLU A 180 -13.49 16.20 8.51
CA GLU A 180 -13.83 17.42 7.78
C GLU A 180 -12.63 18.34 7.56
N LEU A 181 -11.72 18.44 8.53
CA LEU A 181 -10.52 19.28 8.39
C LEU A 181 -9.54 18.65 7.40
N ILE A 182 -9.41 17.33 7.40
CA ILE A 182 -8.59 16.62 6.42
C ILE A 182 -9.18 16.77 5.02
N VAL A 183 -10.49 16.63 4.85
CA VAL A 183 -11.16 16.87 3.56
C VAL A 183 -10.92 18.29 3.07
N ASP A 184 -11.10 19.29 3.93
CA ASP A 184 -10.89 20.68 3.54
C ASP A 184 -9.45 20.93 3.07
N VAL A 185 -8.46 20.45 3.81
CA VAL A 185 -7.05 20.61 3.43
C VAL A 185 -6.72 19.87 2.13
N TRP A 186 -7.11 18.59 2.02
CA TRP A 186 -6.63 17.72 0.94
C TRP A 186 -7.47 17.79 -0.33
N GLN A 187 -8.77 18.01 -0.22
CA GLN A 187 -9.69 18.09 -1.35
C GLN A 187 -9.98 19.54 -1.72
N SER A 188 -10.41 20.38 -0.78
CA SER A 188 -10.88 21.73 -1.09
C SER A 188 -9.74 22.70 -1.40
N GLN A 189 -8.74 22.77 -0.53
CA GLN A 189 -7.64 23.73 -0.65
C GLN A 189 -6.54 23.27 -1.61
N ARG A 190 -6.13 22.00 -1.51
CA ARG A 190 -5.00 21.47 -2.27
C ARG A 190 -5.41 20.68 -3.52
N ARG A 191 -6.64 20.16 -3.57
CA ARG A 191 -7.16 19.30 -4.65
C ARG A 191 -6.25 18.11 -4.97
N TYR A 192 -5.66 17.51 -3.94
CA TYR A 192 -4.77 16.35 -4.09
C TYR A 192 -5.52 15.02 -4.09
N VAL A 193 -6.62 14.92 -3.33
CA VAL A 193 -7.39 13.68 -3.15
C VAL A 193 -8.88 14.02 -3.11
N THR A 194 -9.69 13.21 -3.78
CA THR A 194 -11.14 13.20 -3.67
C THR A 194 -11.55 12.11 -2.68
N PHE A 195 -12.26 12.48 -1.62
CA PHE A 195 -12.79 11.53 -0.65
C PHE A 195 -14.13 10.96 -1.12
N VAL A 196 -14.24 9.63 -1.05
CA VAL A 196 -15.49 8.89 -1.24
C VAL A 196 -15.93 8.44 0.14
N ALA A 197 -16.98 9.07 0.66
CA ALA A 197 -17.55 8.79 1.97
C ALA A 197 -18.39 7.50 1.93
N ASP A 198 -17.74 6.35 1.94
CA ASP A 198 -18.38 5.04 1.80
C ASP A 198 -17.62 3.94 2.58
N ASP A 199 -18.34 2.89 2.93
CA ASP A 199 -17.76 1.70 3.55
C ASP A 199 -17.09 0.80 2.51
N VAL A 200 -15.95 0.20 2.84
CA VAL A 200 -15.21 -0.68 1.92
C VAL A 200 -16.06 -1.88 1.49
N TRP A 201 -16.92 -2.42 2.37
CA TRP A 201 -17.76 -3.58 2.06
C TRP A 201 -18.93 -3.23 1.14
N SER A 202 -19.26 -1.95 0.99
CA SER A 202 -20.28 -1.47 0.06
C SER A 202 -19.65 -0.96 -1.24
N PHE A 203 -18.55 -0.22 -1.12
CA PHE A 203 -17.83 0.37 -2.24
C PHE A 203 -17.18 -0.68 -3.16
N VAL A 204 -16.50 -1.70 -2.60
CA VAL A 204 -15.77 -2.68 -3.42
C VAL A 204 -16.69 -3.51 -4.32
N PRO A 205 -17.83 -4.05 -3.83
CA PRO A 205 -18.81 -4.70 -4.70
C PRO A 205 -19.36 -3.77 -5.79
N ALA A 206 -19.72 -2.53 -5.43
CA ALA A 206 -20.24 -1.55 -6.38
C ALA A 206 -19.22 -1.20 -7.48
N LEU A 207 -17.94 -1.04 -7.09
CA LEU A 207 -16.84 -0.84 -8.03
C LEU A 207 -16.66 -2.07 -8.94
N TYR A 208 -16.71 -3.27 -8.36
CA TYR A 208 -16.59 -4.52 -9.10
C TYR A 208 -17.67 -4.64 -10.19
N GLU A 209 -18.92 -4.43 -9.79
CA GLU A 209 -20.09 -4.44 -10.69
C GLU A 209 -19.98 -3.39 -11.78
N ALA A 210 -19.59 -2.16 -11.43
CA ALA A 210 -19.45 -1.08 -12.40
C ALA A 210 -18.36 -1.33 -13.45
N VAL A 211 -17.28 -2.03 -13.08
CA VAL A 211 -16.15 -2.29 -13.99
C VAL A 211 -16.35 -3.58 -14.78
N ARG A 212 -16.86 -4.65 -14.15
CA ARG A 212 -17.01 -5.97 -14.78
C ARG A 212 -18.38 -6.17 -15.44
N ASN A 213 -19.37 -5.34 -15.14
CA ASN A 213 -20.78 -5.54 -15.51
C ASN A 213 -21.34 -6.89 -15.02
N GLU A 214 -20.88 -7.35 -13.85
CA GLU A 214 -21.25 -8.62 -13.23
C GLU A 214 -21.39 -8.44 -11.71
N GLU A 215 -22.42 -9.04 -11.10
CA GLU A 215 -22.58 -9.07 -9.64
C GLU A 215 -21.45 -9.85 -8.97
N LEU A 216 -20.98 -9.36 -7.82
CA LEU A 216 -20.00 -10.07 -7.03
C LEU A 216 -20.67 -11.31 -6.42
N SER A 217 -20.35 -12.50 -6.93
CA SER A 217 -20.81 -13.75 -6.30
C SER A 217 -20.40 -13.81 -4.83
N PRO A 218 -21.33 -14.20 -3.92
CA PRO A 218 -21.07 -14.29 -2.49
C PRO A 218 -20.01 -15.34 -2.12
#